data_AF-A0A318D5F1-F1
#
_entry.id   AF-A0A318D5F1-F1
#
_cell.length_a   1.000
_cell.length_b   1.000
_cell.length_c   1.000
_cell.angle_alpha   90.00
_cell.angle_beta   90.00
_cell.angle_gamma   90.00
#
_symmetry.space_group_name_H-M   'P 1'
#
loop_
_entity.id
_entity.type
_entity.pdbx_description
1 polymer ?
#
loop_
_entity_poly.entity_id
_entity_poly.type
_entity_poly.pdbx_seq_one_letter_code
_entity_poly.pdbx_strand_id
1 'polypeptide(L)'
;MNKLIYLALLATAPLAFITEPVSAHSGAHPIRYVAEDGVDQGNCSQVKNPCASISYAVNQSSKGDKIYVASGQYFAQEMDIFYLLNDMVAVKGGFSKENGYHQQNPEKNVTTIVGLPAEYREQLQKKGFRLLQDSKGNQEFRVKPEYLDMLERYQKVNQTNKKQISCQNGSADEFPCYQVDLISQHSLASLSTSPSSASDIWGYVDLNNNREYALMGLVNGTTLIDVTDAANPAEVGTISGVSSTWRDVKVYQYFDQASDRYKAYAYVTTEGQGGLQVIDLSDAPNSIQLVNTIEVFKTAHNIYLGNIDYTNGTALDGHQAYLYIAGSNLGNGSYRIFDLVDPENPALITTPDSTGYVHDATNLIIDDSRTEQCANGHNPCELLVDFNENTVDIWDTTDKSAPTKISSTPYNGARYTHSGWYSKDKNYIFVQDELDERNLDVNTRLYVMDITDLSSPQVVGQYEGQTRAIDHNGFTLGDKYYMSNYKRGLTILDVANPATPKEIGFFDTYPIPEANDPQFDGAWGTYPYLPSGNILVSDISNGLFVLKDNSQIGDEGPTATEPEPPTTPPTSGTGGGGGPLNIFIVLALIAMLNARRLR
;
A
#
# COMPACT_ATOMS: atom_id res chain seq x y z
N MET A 1 -42.37 -5.64 67.81
CA MET A 1 -41.74 -4.41 67.29
C MET A 1 -40.54 -4.81 66.48
N ASN A 2 -40.54 -4.41 65.20
CA ASN A 2 -39.46 -4.39 64.20
C ASN A 2 -38.49 -5.59 64.11
N LYS A 3 -38.71 -6.45 63.11
CA LYS A 3 -37.63 -7.15 62.42
C LYS A 3 -37.51 -6.57 61.00
N LEU A 4 -36.52 -5.70 60.81
CA LEU A 4 -36.06 -5.26 59.50
C LEU A 4 -35.40 -6.45 58.79
N ILE A 5 -35.85 -6.74 57.58
CA ILE A 5 -35.17 -7.61 56.63
C ILE A 5 -34.25 -6.70 55.80
N TYR A 6 -32.94 -6.94 55.89
CA TYR A 6 -31.96 -6.33 55.00
C TYR A 6 -32.09 -6.97 53.61
N LEU A 7 -32.59 -6.19 52.64
CA LEU A 7 -32.49 -6.51 51.23
C LEU A 7 -31.09 -6.05 50.74
N ALA A 8 -30.22 -6.98 50.39
CA ALA A 8 -28.98 -6.67 49.70
C ALA A 8 -29.31 -6.35 48.23
N LEU A 9 -29.23 -5.07 47.85
CA LEU A 9 -29.20 -4.67 46.44
C LEU A 9 -27.83 -5.07 45.87
N LEU A 10 -27.79 -6.13 45.07
CA LEU A 10 -26.73 -6.34 44.09
C LEU A 10 -26.94 -5.34 42.96
N ALA A 11 -26.22 -4.21 43.02
CA ALA A 11 -26.10 -3.30 41.89
C ALA A 11 -25.15 -3.92 40.87
N THR A 12 -25.69 -4.56 39.84
CA THR A 12 -24.95 -4.88 38.62
C THR A 12 -24.70 -3.58 37.87
N ALA A 13 -23.48 -3.05 37.99
CA ALA A 13 -23.03 -1.96 37.13
C ALA A 13 -22.86 -2.51 35.70
N PRO A 14 -23.52 -1.95 34.68
CA PRO A 14 -23.19 -2.30 33.32
C PRO A 14 -21.79 -1.75 33.03
N LEU A 15 -20.85 -2.61 32.65
CA LEU A 15 -19.65 -2.17 31.96
C LEU A 15 -20.13 -1.55 30.64
N ALA A 16 -20.26 -0.22 30.63
CA ALA A 16 -20.32 0.53 29.41
C ALA A 16 -18.94 0.38 28.75
N PHE A 17 -18.84 -0.48 27.75
CA PHE A 17 -17.78 -0.38 26.77
C PHE A 17 -17.92 1.00 26.14
N ILE A 18 -17.03 1.91 26.50
CA ILE A 18 -16.84 3.15 25.77
C ILE A 18 -16.14 2.73 24.48
N THR A 19 -16.92 2.36 23.47
CA THR A 19 -16.43 2.37 22.10
C THR A 19 -16.19 3.84 21.80
N GLU A 20 -14.92 4.25 21.72
CA GLU A 20 -14.62 5.51 21.06
C GLU A 20 -15.24 5.46 19.66
N PRO A 21 -15.90 6.51 19.19
CA PRO A 21 -16.37 6.54 17.83
C PRO A 21 -15.14 6.48 16.92
N VAL A 22 -14.89 5.31 16.34
CA VAL A 22 -14.02 5.18 15.18
C VAL A 22 -14.71 6.02 14.11
N SER A 23 -14.09 7.14 13.75
CA SER A 23 -14.48 7.89 12.56
C SER A 23 -14.33 6.94 11.38
N ALA A 24 -15.46 6.49 10.83
CA ALA A 24 -15.49 5.84 9.53
C ALA A 24 -14.69 6.69 8.54
N HIS A 25 -13.75 6.09 7.82
CA HIS A 25 -12.86 6.76 6.86
C HIS A 25 -13.59 7.29 5.62
N SER A 26 -14.91 7.07 5.54
CA SER A 26 -15.81 7.53 4.49
C SER A 26 -16.06 9.06 4.44
N GLY A 27 -15.20 9.89 5.04
CA GLY A 27 -15.46 11.31 5.23
C GLY A 27 -14.21 12.18 5.17
N ALA A 28 -13.87 12.63 3.95
CA ALA A 28 -12.91 13.69 3.64
C ALA A 28 -11.55 13.61 4.38
N HIS A 29 -10.51 13.18 3.65
CA HIS A 29 -9.08 13.35 3.97
C HIS A 29 -8.82 14.55 4.90
N PRO A 30 -8.70 14.34 6.23
CA PRO A 30 -8.66 15.44 7.18
C PRO A 30 -7.43 16.31 6.95
N ILE A 31 -7.63 17.61 7.12
CA ILE A 31 -6.53 18.58 7.10
C ILE A 31 -5.95 18.65 8.51
N ARG A 32 -4.64 18.50 8.63
CA ARG A 32 -3.90 18.69 9.87
C ARG A 32 -3.12 19.99 9.83
N TYR A 33 -2.98 20.60 11.00
CA TYR A 33 -2.41 21.94 11.13
C TYR A 33 -1.12 21.88 11.96
N VAL A 34 -0.10 22.60 11.49
CA VAL A 34 1.21 22.71 12.17
C VAL A 34 1.54 24.18 12.43
N ALA A 35 2.13 24.48 13.59
CA ALA A 35 2.62 25.80 13.97
C ALA A 35 3.82 25.72 14.92
N GLU A 36 4.73 26.71 14.89
CA GLU A 36 5.89 26.80 15.79
C GLU A 36 5.52 26.75 17.29
N ASP A 37 4.38 27.34 17.65
CA ASP A 37 3.85 27.38 19.02
C ASP A 37 2.79 26.29 19.28
N GLY A 38 2.73 25.28 18.41
CA GLY A 38 1.84 24.13 18.54
C GLY A 38 2.26 23.17 19.65
N VAL A 39 1.49 22.10 19.81
CA VAL A 39 1.78 21.01 20.75
C VAL A 39 1.48 19.69 20.06
N ASP A 40 2.44 18.76 20.09
CA ASP A 40 2.33 17.43 19.52
C ASP A 40 1.42 16.54 20.39
N GLN A 41 0.10 16.74 20.23
CA GLN A 41 -0.93 16.03 20.97
C GLN A 41 -2.18 15.79 20.10
N GLY A 42 -2.75 14.58 20.22
CA GLY A 42 -3.94 14.20 19.47
C GLY A 42 -3.63 14.07 17.98
N ASN A 43 -4.62 14.37 17.13
CA ASN A 43 -4.54 14.15 15.68
C ASN A 43 -4.27 15.44 14.86
N CYS A 44 -4.16 16.59 15.51
CA CYS A 44 -3.90 17.90 14.89
C CYS A 44 -4.90 18.36 13.81
N SER A 45 -6.13 17.82 13.83
CA SER A 45 -7.22 18.20 12.93
C SER A 45 -7.91 19.52 13.29
N GLN A 46 -7.52 20.16 14.40
CA GLN A 46 -8.16 21.37 14.92
C GLN A 46 -7.23 22.57 14.75
N VAL A 47 -7.67 23.59 14.02
CA VAL A 47 -6.93 24.84 13.80
C VAL A 47 -6.43 25.49 15.10
N LYS A 48 -7.19 25.35 16.19
CA LYS A 48 -6.85 25.93 17.50
C LYS A 48 -5.74 25.17 18.25
N ASN A 49 -5.57 23.89 17.93
CA ASN A 49 -4.61 22.99 18.57
C ASN A 49 -3.72 22.36 17.48
N PRO A 50 -2.89 23.16 16.78
CA PRO A 50 -1.97 22.62 15.79
C PRO A 50 -0.84 21.83 16.46
N CYS A 51 -0.30 20.88 15.72
CA CYS A 51 0.96 20.20 16.04
C CYS A 51 2.13 21.19 16.09
N ALA A 52 3.14 20.87 16.88
CA ALA A 52 4.42 21.59 16.89
C ALA A 52 5.31 21.14 15.72
N SER A 53 5.33 19.83 15.42
CA SER A 53 6.21 19.23 14.42
C SER A 53 5.47 18.73 13.17
N ILE A 54 6.19 18.72 12.04
CA ILE A 54 5.69 18.15 10.78
C ILE A 54 5.65 16.62 10.90
N SER A 55 6.72 15.99 11.38
CA SER A 55 6.80 14.54 11.61
C SER A 55 5.65 14.00 12.44
N TYR A 56 5.31 14.63 13.57
CA TYR A 56 4.18 14.18 14.38
C TYR A 56 2.87 14.27 13.59
N ALA A 57 2.63 15.39 12.88
CA ALA A 57 1.42 15.53 12.06
C ALA A 57 1.34 14.48 10.94
N VAL A 58 2.47 14.11 10.33
CA VAL A 58 2.55 13.04 9.33
C VAL A 58 2.22 11.69 9.95
N ASN A 59 2.77 11.36 11.12
CA ASN A 59 2.49 10.11 11.82
C ASN A 59 1.02 9.96 12.23
N GLN A 60 0.28 11.07 12.34
CA GLN A 60 -1.16 11.03 12.56
C GLN A 60 -1.97 10.84 11.26
N SER A 61 -1.37 11.13 10.10
CA SER A 61 -2.00 11.18 8.78
C SER A 61 -2.25 9.81 8.16
N SER A 62 -3.15 9.77 7.18
CA SER A 62 -3.35 8.65 6.24
C SER A 62 -3.07 9.09 4.81
N LYS A 63 -3.07 8.14 3.87
CA LYS A 63 -2.88 8.39 2.43
C LYS A 63 -3.92 9.39 1.92
N GLY A 64 -3.47 10.47 1.28
CA GLY A 64 -4.34 11.52 0.75
C GLY A 64 -4.61 12.69 1.71
N ASP A 65 -4.22 12.59 2.99
CA ASP A 65 -4.33 13.67 3.96
C ASP A 65 -3.51 14.91 3.55
N LYS A 66 -3.88 16.06 4.11
CA LYS A 66 -3.20 17.34 3.87
C LYS A 66 -2.65 17.89 5.17
N ILE A 67 -1.43 18.41 5.13
CA ILE A 67 -0.82 19.10 6.27
C ILE A 67 -0.56 20.55 5.87
N TYR A 68 -1.17 21.49 6.58
CA TYR A 68 -0.98 22.91 6.37
C TYR A 68 -0.09 23.49 7.46
N VAL A 69 1.07 24.00 7.05
CA VAL A 69 2.10 24.52 7.95
C VAL A 69 2.04 26.05 7.97
N ALA A 70 1.88 26.61 9.18
CA ALA A 70 1.83 28.04 9.39
C ALA A 70 3.19 28.70 9.17
N SER A 71 3.20 30.00 8.85
CA SER A 71 4.40 30.82 8.80
C SER A 71 5.24 30.67 10.06
N GLY A 72 6.56 30.55 9.88
CA GLY A 72 7.51 30.25 10.95
C GLY A 72 8.80 29.63 10.43
N GLN A 73 9.71 29.29 11.34
CA GLN A 73 10.90 28.48 11.10
C GLN A 73 10.74 27.07 11.68
N TYR A 74 10.87 26.08 10.82
CA TYR A 74 10.83 24.66 11.18
C TYR A 74 12.17 24.03 10.86
N PHE A 75 12.73 23.34 11.84
CA PHE A 75 13.99 22.63 11.71
C PHE A 75 13.66 21.21 11.27
N ALA A 76 14.15 20.81 10.10
CA ALA A 76 13.93 19.46 9.61
C ALA A 76 14.63 18.45 10.54
N GLN A 77 13.88 17.47 11.01
CA GLN A 77 14.34 16.37 11.83
C GLN A 77 14.29 15.06 11.04
N GLU A 78 15.17 14.12 11.36
CA GLU A 78 15.09 12.71 10.96
C GLU A 78 14.53 12.47 9.53
N MET A 79 13.33 11.91 9.43
CA MET A 79 12.63 11.51 8.20
C MET A 79 11.81 12.63 7.54
N ASP A 80 11.80 13.86 8.09
CA ASP A 80 10.99 14.98 7.58
C ASP A 80 11.22 15.26 6.10
N ILE A 81 12.45 15.03 5.61
CA ILE A 81 12.73 15.22 4.19
C ILE A 81 11.93 14.27 3.31
N PHE A 82 11.77 12.99 3.69
CA PHE A 82 10.98 12.05 2.91
C PHE A 82 9.50 12.46 2.88
N TYR A 83 8.97 12.91 4.02
CA TYR A 83 7.59 13.41 4.10
C TYR A 83 7.36 14.69 3.29
N LEU A 84 8.35 15.59 3.25
CA LEU A 84 8.26 16.82 2.47
C LEU A 84 8.40 16.57 0.96
N LEU A 85 9.09 15.50 0.56
CA LEU A 85 9.31 15.16 -0.84
C LEU A 85 8.23 14.24 -1.41
N ASN A 86 7.60 13.39 -0.59
CA ASN A 86 6.49 12.54 -1.01
C ASN A 86 5.16 13.31 -1.16
N ASP A 87 4.28 12.83 -2.03
CA ASP A 87 2.92 13.35 -2.24
C ASP A 87 1.81 12.46 -1.61
N MET A 88 2.17 11.34 -0.96
CA MET A 88 1.24 10.49 -0.22
C MET A 88 0.50 11.26 0.88
N VAL A 89 1.21 12.13 1.61
CA VAL A 89 0.62 13.15 2.48
C VAL A 89 1.03 14.53 1.96
N ALA A 90 0.06 15.35 1.56
CA ALA A 90 0.34 16.62 0.92
C ALA A 90 0.71 17.70 1.96
N VAL A 91 2.01 17.81 2.28
CA VAL A 91 2.55 18.82 3.20
C VAL A 91 2.79 20.15 2.46
N LYS A 92 2.14 21.23 2.92
CA LYS A 92 2.19 22.55 2.27
C LYS A 92 2.47 23.67 3.27
N GLY A 93 3.44 24.51 2.95
CA GLY A 93 3.77 25.75 3.66
C GLY A 93 3.00 26.95 3.09
N GLY A 94 3.05 28.09 3.77
CA GLY A 94 2.41 29.32 3.31
C GLY A 94 1.09 29.64 3.99
N PHE A 95 0.77 29.01 5.12
CA PHE A 95 -0.47 29.26 5.85
C PHE A 95 -0.25 30.16 7.07
N SER A 96 -1.32 30.59 7.73
CA SER A 96 -1.23 31.41 8.94
C SER A 96 -2.28 30.98 9.95
N LYS A 97 -1.91 30.99 11.24
CA LYS A 97 -2.88 30.82 12.33
C LYS A 97 -3.90 31.96 12.36
N GLU A 98 -3.48 33.18 12.01
CA GLU A 98 -4.33 34.37 12.08
C GLU A 98 -5.53 34.32 11.13
N ASN A 99 -5.36 33.66 9.97
CA ASN A 99 -6.44 33.44 9.01
C ASN A 99 -7.03 32.03 9.08
N GLY A 100 -6.74 31.27 10.14
CA GLY A 100 -7.25 29.93 10.32
C GLY A 100 -6.85 28.94 9.22
N TYR A 101 -5.69 29.14 8.58
CA TYR A 101 -5.19 28.30 7.48
C TYR A 101 -6.10 28.24 6.24
N HIS A 102 -7.01 29.19 6.06
CA HIS A 102 -7.99 29.15 4.97
C HIS A 102 -7.40 29.33 3.56
N GLN A 103 -6.25 30.00 3.45
CA GLN A 103 -5.63 30.29 2.15
C GLN A 103 -4.12 30.21 2.23
N GLN A 104 -3.53 29.49 1.28
CA GLN A 104 -2.09 29.45 1.08
C GLN A 104 -1.62 30.76 0.42
N ASN A 105 -0.65 31.43 1.04
CA ASN A 105 0.04 32.60 0.49
C ASN A 105 1.52 32.57 0.92
N PRO A 106 2.39 31.87 0.19
CA PRO A 106 3.81 31.72 0.53
C PRO A 106 4.63 33.02 0.50
N GLU A 107 4.13 34.06 -0.16
CA GLU A 107 4.78 35.37 -0.20
C GLU A 107 4.58 36.14 1.11
N LYS A 108 3.35 36.11 1.65
CA LYS A 108 2.97 36.81 2.88
C LYS A 108 3.25 35.97 4.14
N ASN A 109 2.95 34.67 4.09
CA ASN A 109 3.04 33.76 5.22
C ASN A 109 4.27 32.88 5.09
N VAL A 110 5.45 33.47 5.27
CA VAL A 110 6.72 32.77 5.01
C VAL A 110 6.89 31.59 5.94
N THR A 111 6.93 30.38 5.37
CA THR A 111 7.21 29.13 6.08
C THR A 111 8.58 28.65 5.69
N THR A 112 9.52 28.60 6.63
CA THR A 112 10.93 28.32 6.36
C THR A 112 11.31 26.95 6.88
N ILE A 113 11.87 26.11 6.01
CA ILE A 113 12.53 24.87 6.41
C ILE A 113 14.02 25.14 6.56
N VAL A 114 14.59 24.73 7.69
CA VAL A 114 16.02 24.85 8.00
C VAL A 114 16.65 23.47 8.05
N GLY A 115 17.86 23.34 7.50
CA GLY A 115 18.70 22.15 7.68
C GLY A 115 18.82 21.23 6.46
N LEU A 116 17.97 21.37 5.44
CA LEU A 116 18.01 20.52 4.24
C LEU A 116 19.02 21.02 3.18
N PRO A 117 19.54 20.12 2.31
CA PRO A 117 20.43 20.48 1.21
C PRO A 117 19.81 21.45 0.20
N ALA A 118 20.62 22.35 -0.37
CA ALA A 118 20.16 23.44 -1.23
C ALA A 118 19.46 23.01 -2.53
N GLU A 119 19.74 21.80 -3.01
CA GLU A 119 19.13 21.23 -4.23
C GLU A 119 17.61 21.05 -4.12
N TYR A 120 17.05 20.85 -2.93
CA TYR A 120 15.60 20.69 -2.72
C TYR A 120 14.82 22.02 -2.73
N ARG A 121 15.52 23.15 -2.88
CA ARG A 121 14.90 24.48 -2.80
C ARG A 121 13.73 24.63 -3.76
N GLU A 122 13.87 24.18 -5.01
CA GLU A 122 12.82 24.34 -6.01
C GLU A 122 11.59 23.47 -5.69
N GLN A 123 11.80 22.23 -5.25
CA GLN A 123 10.71 21.31 -4.88
C GLN A 123 9.93 21.83 -3.67
N LEU A 124 10.64 22.28 -2.63
CA LEU A 124 10.05 22.89 -1.44
C LEU A 124 9.31 24.20 -1.75
N GLN A 125 9.84 25.02 -2.67
CA GLN A 125 9.16 26.24 -3.12
C GLN A 125 7.82 25.95 -3.80
N LYS A 126 7.73 24.87 -4.60
CA LYS A 126 6.46 24.43 -5.21
C LYS A 126 5.41 24.04 -4.14
N LYS A 127 5.86 23.52 -3.00
CA LYS A 127 5.01 23.21 -1.83
C LYS A 127 4.77 24.40 -0.89
N GLY A 128 5.28 25.60 -1.22
CA GLY A 128 5.05 26.84 -0.46
C GLY A 128 6.04 27.09 0.68
N PHE A 129 7.18 26.39 0.69
CA PHE A 129 8.24 26.58 1.67
C PHE A 129 9.40 27.42 1.13
N ARG A 130 10.13 28.09 2.03
CA ARG A 130 11.44 28.66 1.74
C ARG A 130 12.51 27.79 2.40
N LEU A 131 13.51 27.38 1.64
CA LEU A 131 14.64 26.64 2.19
C LEU A 131 15.75 27.60 2.62
N LEU A 132 16.04 27.60 3.92
CA LEU A 132 17.22 28.25 4.49
C LEU A 132 18.32 27.20 4.71
N GLN A 133 19.35 27.22 3.86
CA GLN A 133 20.51 26.37 4.04
C GLN A 133 21.36 26.94 5.17
N ASP A 134 21.41 26.28 6.32
CA ASP A 134 22.23 26.73 7.45
C ASP A 134 23.73 26.44 7.21
N SER A 135 24.33 27.27 6.36
CA SER A 135 25.73 27.14 5.94
C SER A 135 26.74 27.67 6.97
N LYS A 136 26.30 28.39 8.02
CA LYS A 136 27.20 29.02 9.03
C LYS A 136 26.73 28.96 10.49
N GLY A 137 25.52 28.50 10.76
CA GLY A 137 24.93 28.33 12.09
C GLY A 137 24.99 26.89 12.59
N ASN A 138 24.67 26.76 13.87
CA ASN A 138 24.79 25.61 14.76
C ASN A 138 24.71 24.22 14.08
N GLN A 139 25.73 23.36 14.29
CA GLN A 139 25.77 21.99 13.76
C GLN A 139 24.57 21.13 14.21
N GLU A 140 23.94 21.50 15.32
CA GLU A 140 22.74 20.88 15.90
C GLU A 140 21.52 20.88 14.96
N PHE A 141 21.45 21.83 14.01
CA PHE A 141 20.30 22.01 13.11
C PHE A 141 20.55 21.52 11.68
N ARG A 142 21.66 20.83 11.46
CA ARG A 142 21.95 20.17 10.18
C ARG A 142 21.40 18.76 10.22
N VAL A 143 20.78 18.35 9.12
CA VAL A 143 20.46 16.94 8.89
C VAL A 143 21.75 16.12 9.04
N LYS A 144 21.69 15.06 9.83
CA LYS A 144 22.85 14.19 10.09
C LYS A 144 23.30 13.48 8.80
N PRO A 145 24.60 13.14 8.66
CA PRO A 145 25.11 12.44 7.48
C PRO A 145 24.33 11.17 7.11
N GLU A 146 23.92 10.37 8.10
CA GLU A 146 23.12 9.15 7.89
C GLU A 146 21.83 9.38 7.07
N TYR A 147 21.10 10.47 7.33
CA TYR A 147 19.87 10.80 6.59
C TYR A 147 20.16 11.37 5.19
N LEU A 148 21.31 12.02 5.00
CA LEU A 148 21.76 12.43 3.67
C LEU A 148 22.08 11.20 2.81
N ASP A 149 22.70 10.18 3.39
CA ASP A 149 22.99 8.92 2.70
C ASP A 149 21.68 8.14 2.38
N MET A 150 20.69 8.14 3.27
CA MET A 150 19.36 7.57 3.01
C MET A 150 18.65 8.29 1.86
N LEU A 151 18.77 9.62 1.84
CA LEU A 151 18.16 10.45 0.82
C LEU A 151 18.81 10.27 -0.55
N GLU A 152 20.15 10.15 -0.60
CA GLU A 152 20.86 9.82 -1.83
C GLU A 152 20.44 8.44 -2.37
N ARG A 153 20.29 7.43 -1.49
CA ARG A 153 19.72 6.12 -1.84
C ARG A 153 18.33 6.24 -2.45
N TYR A 154 17.43 6.97 -1.79
CA TYR A 154 16.07 7.20 -2.26
C TYR A 154 16.00 7.90 -3.63
N GLN A 155 16.80 8.96 -3.81
CA GLN A 155 16.87 9.67 -5.09
C GLN A 155 17.40 8.80 -6.21
N LYS A 156 18.44 8.00 -5.93
CA LYS A 156 19.00 7.06 -6.90
C LYS A 156 17.93 6.08 -7.38
N VAL A 157 17.12 5.52 -6.48
CA VAL A 157 16.06 4.57 -6.85
C VAL A 157 14.95 5.24 -7.65
N ASN A 158 14.51 6.45 -7.29
CA ASN A 158 13.46 7.14 -8.03
C ASN A 158 13.91 7.57 -9.46
N GLN A 159 15.22 7.72 -9.68
CA GLN A 159 15.77 8.22 -10.95
C GLN A 159 16.48 7.16 -11.79
N THR A 160 16.55 5.91 -11.33
CA THR A 160 17.22 4.84 -12.07
C THR A 160 16.29 3.70 -12.41
N ASN A 161 16.54 3.09 -13.57
CA ASN A 161 15.91 1.84 -13.97
C ASN A 161 16.91 0.72 -13.74
N LYS A 162 16.58 -0.17 -12.81
CA LYS A 162 17.38 -1.35 -12.44
C LYS A 162 16.87 -2.56 -13.21
N LYS A 163 17.75 -3.50 -13.55
CA LYS A 163 17.40 -4.66 -14.39
C LYS A 163 18.25 -5.86 -14.02
N GLN A 164 17.64 -7.05 -13.99
CA GLN A 164 18.31 -8.35 -13.91
C GLN A 164 19.27 -8.45 -12.71
N ILE A 165 18.76 -8.17 -11.51
CA ILE A 165 19.53 -8.23 -10.27
C ILE A 165 18.99 -9.37 -9.41
N SER A 166 19.80 -10.42 -9.28
CA SER A 166 19.45 -11.53 -8.39
C SER A 166 19.60 -11.13 -6.93
N CYS A 167 18.72 -11.66 -6.09
CA CYS A 167 18.85 -11.56 -4.65
C CYS A 167 20.01 -12.42 -4.16
N GLN A 168 21.09 -11.78 -3.70
CA GLN A 168 22.28 -12.47 -3.21
C GLN A 168 22.67 -11.90 -1.85
N ASN A 169 22.85 -12.79 -0.87
CA ASN A 169 23.22 -12.42 0.51
C ASN A 169 22.26 -11.40 1.14
N GLY A 170 20.96 -11.52 0.85
CA GLY A 170 19.91 -10.69 1.44
C GLY A 170 19.68 -9.34 0.74
N SER A 171 20.30 -9.11 -0.43
CA SER A 171 20.11 -7.86 -1.17
C SER A 171 20.20 -8.04 -2.69
N ALA A 172 19.45 -7.21 -3.42
CA ALA A 172 19.53 -6.98 -4.84
C ALA A 172 19.88 -5.50 -5.08
N ASP A 173 21.17 -5.19 -5.23
CA ASP A 173 21.72 -3.82 -5.25
C ASP A 173 21.45 -3.06 -3.93
N GLU A 174 20.53 -2.09 -3.90
CA GLU A 174 20.14 -1.39 -2.65
C GLU A 174 18.86 -1.93 -2.00
N PHE A 175 18.19 -2.91 -2.62
CA PHE A 175 16.94 -3.46 -2.13
C PHE A 175 17.19 -4.69 -1.26
N PRO A 176 16.78 -4.70 0.02
CA PRO A 176 16.70 -5.94 0.78
C PRO A 176 15.76 -6.95 0.12
N CYS A 177 16.14 -8.22 0.17
CA CYS A 177 15.34 -9.27 -0.42
C CYS A 177 15.65 -10.62 0.21
N TYR A 178 14.70 -11.55 0.06
CA TYR A 178 14.90 -12.95 0.35
C TYR A 178 14.13 -13.79 -0.65
N GLN A 179 14.84 -14.64 -1.40
CA GLN A 179 14.28 -15.54 -2.42
C GLN A 179 13.51 -14.88 -3.58
N VAL A 180 13.58 -13.56 -3.72
CA VAL A 180 12.89 -12.81 -4.79
C VAL A 180 13.91 -11.97 -5.56
N ASP A 181 14.02 -12.18 -6.87
CA ASP A 181 14.92 -11.41 -7.73
C ASP A 181 14.22 -10.18 -8.32
N LEU A 182 15.00 -9.14 -8.62
CA LEU A 182 14.55 -7.98 -9.40
C LEU A 182 14.78 -8.23 -10.90
N ILE A 183 13.70 -8.36 -11.68
CA ILE A 183 13.81 -8.44 -13.15
C ILE A 183 13.98 -7.05 -13.73
N SER A 184 13.13 -6.11 -13.33
CA SER A 184 13.27 -4.70 -13.71
C SER A 184 12.55 -3.75 -12.75
N GLN A 185 13.01 -2.51 -12.75
CA GLN A 185 12.32 -1.36 -12.20
C GLN A 185 12.11 -0.34 -13.34
N HIS A 186 10.87 0.15 -13.46
CA HIS A 186 10.48 1.23 -14.36
C HIS A 186 10.01 2.41 -13.52
N SER A 187 10.88 3.41 -13.35
CA SER A 187 10.64 4.53 -12.44
C SER A 187 9.57 5.50 -12.94
N LEU A 188 8.97 6.26 -12.02
CA LEU A 188 7.96 7.26 -12.37
C LEU A 188 8.52 8.33 -13.30
N ALA A 189 9.79 8.70 -13.13
CA ALA A 189 10.47 9.68 -13.97
C ALA A 189 10.64 9.23 -15.43
N SER A 190 10.63 7.91 -15.71
CA SER A 190 10.71 7.41 -17.09
C SER A 190 9.37 7.33 -17.81
N LEU A 191 8.24 7.50 -17.12
CA LEU A 191 6.92 7.56 -17.73
C LEU A 191 6.71 8.89 -18.47
N SER A 192 5.95 8.83 -19.55
CA SER A 192 5.68 9.94 -20.48
C SER A 192 5.06 11.18 -19.82
N THR A 193 4.33 10.98 -18.71
CA THR A 193 3.68 12.06 -17.96
C THR A 193 4.44 12.49 -16.70
N SER A 194 5.58 11.83 -16.40
CA SER A 194 6.41 12.03 -15.21
C SER A 194 5.60 12.27 -13.92
N PRO A 195 4.71 11.34 -13.55
CA PRO A 195 3.86 11.46 -12.36
C PRO A 195 4.69 11.54 -11.09
N SER A 196 4.18 12.22 -10.06
CA SER A 196 4.87 12.29 -8.76
C SER A 196 4.57 11.12 -7.83
N SER A 197 3.49 10.38 -8.08
CA SER A 197 3.19 9.14 -7.37
C SER A 197 2.37 8.15 -8.20
N ALA A 198 2.42 6.88 -7.78
CA ALA A 198 1.57 5.79 -8.26
C ALA A 198 0.63 5.28 -7.15
N SER A 199 -0.28 4.38 -7.53
CA SER A 199 -1.29 3.73 -6.67
C SER A 199 -1.47 2.28 -7.14
N ASP A 200 -2.69 1.74 -7.18
CA ASP A 200 -2.90 0.31 -7.39
C ASP A 200 -2.38 -0.22 -8.75
N ILE A 201 -2.21 -1.54 -8.82
CA ILE A 201 -1.71 -2.27 -9.99
C ILE A 201 -2.64 -3.42 -10.36
N TRP A 202 -2.79 -3.65 -11.66
CA TRP A 202 -3.41 -4.86 -12.19
C TRP A 202 -2.66 -5.37 -13.40
N GLY A 203 -2.50 -6.68 -13.54
CA GLY A 203 -1.93 -7.29 -14.73
C GLY A 203 -2.98 -7.92 -15.62
N TYR A 204 -2.64 -8.13 -16.91
CA TYR A 204 -3.36 -9.07 -17.76
C TYR A 204 -2.48 -9.56 -18.92
N VAL A 205 -2.87 -10.69 -19.51
CA VAL A 205 -2.29 -11.22 -20.75
C VAL A 205 -3.27 -11.03 -21.90
N ASP A 206 -2.87 -10.40 -23.00
CA ASP A 206 -3.70 -10.29 -24.20
C ASP A 206 -3.77 -11.65 -24.90
N LEU A 207 -4.97 -12.25 -24.89
CA LEU A 207 -5.20 -13.59 -25.43
C LEU A 207 -5.10 -13.69 -26.95
N ASN A 208 -4.99 -12.55 -27.67
CA ASN A 208 -4.77 -12.56 -29.12
C ASN A 208 -3.30 -12.75 -29.50
N ASN A 209 -2.35 -12.36 -28.63
CA ASN A 209 -0.93 -12.29 -28.96
C ASN A 209 0.03 -12.75 -27.84
N ASN A 210 -0.50 -13.13 -26.67
CA ASN A 210 0.23 -13.55 -25.47
C ASN A 210 1.18 -12.48 -24.89
N ARG A 211 0.93 -11.19 -25.16
CA ARG A 211 1.67 -10.11 -24.50
C ARG A 211 1.14 -9.89 -23.10
N GLU A 212 2.04 -9.63 -22.18
CA GLU A 212 1.73 -9.37 -20.78
C GLU A 212 1.83 -7.88 -20.51
N TYR A 213 0.88 -7.35 -19.76
CA TYR A 213 0.81 -5.92 -19.45
C TYR A 213 0.59 -5.67 -17.97
N ALA A 214 1.10 -4.54 -17.52
CA ALA A 214 0.84 -3.93 -16.23
C ALA A 214 0.01 -2.65 -16.43
N LEU A 215 -1.14 -2.56 -15.76
CA LEU A 215 -1.91 -1.34 -15.61
C LEU A 215 -1.61 -0.75 -14.24
N MET A 216 -1.15 0.50 -14.22
CA MET A 216 -0.75 1.17 -12.98
C MET A 216 -1.51 2.49 -12.83
N GLY A 217 -2.13 2.68 -11.68
CA GLY A 217 -2.72 3.96 -11.31
C GLY A 217 -1.64 4.99 -11.03
N LEU A 218 -1.78 6.19 -11.59
CA LEU A 218 -0.87 7.33 -11.40
C LEU A 218 -1.63 8.51 -10.80
N VAL A 219 -0.91 9.41 -10.13
CA VAL A 219 -1.52 10.63 -9.57
C VAL A 219 -2.31 11.44 -10.59
N ASN A 220 -1.91 11.40 -11.87
CA ASN A 220 -2.46 12.17 -12.99
C ASN A 220 -3.19 11.32 -14.05
N GLY A 221 -3.35 10.00 -13.86
CA GLY A 221 -4.00 9.14 -14.84
C GLY A 221 -3.81 7.64 -14.58
N THR A 222 -3.98 6.82 -15.61
CA THR A 222 -3.72 5.37 -15.60
C THR A 222 -2.85 5.02 -16.78
N THR A 223 -1.75 4.30 -16.54
CA THR A 223 -0.80 3.90 -17.59
C THR A 223 -0.86 2.41 -17.87
N LEU A 224 -0.67 2.05 -19.15
CA LEU A 224 -0.47 0.67 -19.60
C LEU A 224 1.01 0.49 -19.96
N ILE A 225 1.66 -0.50 -19.39
CA ILE A 225 3.07 -0.84 -19.61
C ILE A 225 3.14 -2.28 -20.11
N ASP A 226 3.76 -2.50 -21.27
CA ASP A 226 4.09 -3.82 -21.77
C ASP A 226 5.26 -4.40 -20.98
N VAL A 227 5.05 -5.58 -20.39
CA VAL A 227 6.02 -6.33 -19.58
C VAL A 227 6.34 -7.70 -20.18
N THR A 228 5.97 -7.94 -21.45
CA THR A 228 6.27 -9.19 -22.17
C THR A 228 7.77 -9.48 -22.19
N ASP A 229 8.59 -8.46 -22.46
CA ASP A 229 10.01 -8.48 -22.11
C ASP A 229 10.17 -7.83 -20.74
N ALA A 230 10.04 -8.64 -19.69
CA ALA A 230 10.10 -8.19 -18.31
C ALA A 230 11.40 -7.49 -17.91
N ALA A 231 12.50 -7.69 -18.67
CA ALA A 231 13.75 -6.95 -18.45
C ALA A 231 13.71 -5.54 -19.07
N ASN A 232 12.82 -5.30 -20.02
CA ASN A 232 12.67 -4.04 -20.72
C ASN A 232 11.20 -3.58 -20.82
N PRO A 233 10.54 -3.27 -19.68
CA PRO A 233 9.18 -2.75 -19.71
C PRO A 233 9.08 -1.48 -20.56
N ALA A 234 8.02 -1.38 -21.36
CA ALA A 234 7.79 -0.26 -22.26
C ALA A 234 6.38 0.30 -22.07
N GLU A 235 6.27 1.61 -21.80
CA GLU A 235 4.97 2.27 -21.73
C GLU A 235 4.27 2.22 -23.10
N VAL A 236 3.05 1.70 -23.12
CA VAL A 236 2.15 1.72 -24.29
C VAL A 236 1.46 3.07 -24.38
N GLY A 237 0.97 3.59 -23.25
CA GLY A 237 0.38 4.91 -23.17
C GLY A 237 -0.22 5.20 -21.80
N THR A 238 -0.60 6.46 -21.58
CA THR A 238 -1.26 6.92 -20.36
C THR A 238 -2.57 7.63 -20.70
N ILE A 239 -3.67 7.20 -20.08
CA ILE A 239 -4.95 7.91 -20.09
C ILE A 239 -4.95 8.91 -18.94
N SER A 240 -5.09 10.19 -19.25
CA SER A 240 -5.17 11.25 -18.23
C SER A 240 -6.44 11.14 -17.39
N GLY A 241 -6.33 11.49 -16.11
CA GLY A 241 -7.44 11.52 -15.15
C GLY A 241 -7.36 12.69 -14.20
N VAL A 242 -8.42 12.92 -13.43
CA VAL A 242 -8.43 13.94 -12.36
C VAL A 242 -7.36 13.65 -11.32
N SER A 243 -6.61 14.65 -10.87
CA SER A 243 -5.50 14.39 -9.93
C SER A 243 -5.99 13.74 -8.62
N SER A 244 -5.43 12.58 -8.27
CA SER A 244 -5.78 11.80 -7.08
C SER A 244 -4.64 10.84 -6.73
N THR A 245 -4.27 10.74 -5.46
CA THR A 245 -3.33 9.72 -4.96
C THR A 245 -3.94 8.31 -4.92
N TRP A 246 -5.26 8.22 -5.07
CA TRP A 246 -6.00 6.96 -5.05
C TRP A 246 -6.61 6.66 -6.41
N ARG A 247 -6.19 5.56 -7.02
CA ARG A 247 -6.86 4.91 -8.14
C ARG A 247 -6.77 3.41 -8.00
N ASP A 248 -7.82 2.75 -8.44
CA ASP A 248 -7.92 1.30 -8.49
C ASP A 248 -8.37 0.90 -9.90
N VAL A 249 -7.85 -0.22 -10.40
CA VAL A 249 -8.02 -0.70 -11.77
C VAL A 249 -8.22 -2.20 -11.81
N LYS A 250 -9.15 -2.65 -12.66
CA LYS A 250 -9.34 -4.08 -12.99
C LYS A 250 -9.54 -4.24 -14.50
N VAL A 251 -9.10 -5.37 -15.05
CA VAL A 251 -9.21 -5.67 -16.50
C VAL A 251 -10.11 -6.87 -16.74
N TYR A 252 -11.05 -6.71 -17.68
CA TYR A 252 -11.89 -7.78 -18.19
C TYR A 252 -11.66 -8.00 -19.69
N GLN A 253 -11.64 -9.27 -20.11
CA GLN A 253 -11.51 -9.69 -21.49
C GLN A 253 -12.69 -10.60 -21.88
N TYR A 254 -13.15 -10.46 -23.11
CA TYR A 254 -14.15 -11.37 -23.68
C TYR A 254 -13.88 -11.63 -25.15
N PHE A 255 -14.32 -12.78 -25.64
CA PHE A 255 -14.23 -13.11 -27.07
C PHE A 255 -15.39 -12.47 -27.83
N ASP A 256 -15.08 -11.52 -28.71
CA ASP A 256 -16.07 -10.85 -29.55
C ASP A 256 -16.27 -11.62 -30.86
N GLN A 257 -17.43 -12.25 -31.02
CA GLN A 257 -17.75 -13.05 -32.21
C GLN A 257 -17.82 -12.21 -33.50
N ALA A 258 -18.14 -10.92 -33.39
CA ALA A 258 -18.29 -10.05 -34.56
C ALA A 258 -16.93 -9.70 -35.19
N SER A 259 -15.91 -9.49 -34.36
CA SER A 259 -14.54 -9.21 -34.80
C SER A 259 -13.60 -10.43 -34.79
N ASP A 260 -14.09 -11.59 -34.33
CA ASP A 260 -13.35 -12.87 -34.25
C ASP A 260 -12.04 -12.74 -33.46
N ARG A 261 -12.09 -12.01 -32.34
CA ARG A 261 -10.93 -11.75 -31.48
C ARG A 261 -11.35 -11.44 -30.05
N TYR A 262 -10.41 -11.57 -29.12
CA TYR A 262 -10.61 -11.05 -27.77
C TYR A 262 -10.56 -9.52 -27.78
N LYS A 263 -11.47 -8.91 -27.02
CA LYS A 263 -11.43 -7.51 -26.63
C LYS A 263 -11.15 -7.40 -25.14
N ALA A 264 -10.47 -6.33 -24.74
CA ALA A 264 -10.02 -6.10 -23.38
C ALA A 264 -10.35 -4.68 -22.93
N TYR A 265 -10.93 -4.54 -21.74
CA TYR A 265 -11.31 -3.25 -21.16
C TYR A 265 -10.80 -3.15 -19.73
N ALA A 266 -10.21 -2.00 -19.40
CA ALA A 266 -9.91 -1.63 -18.03
C ALA A 266 -11.00 -0.73 -17.46
N TYR A 267 -11.36 -1.00 -16.22
CA TYR A 267 -12.27 -0.19 -15.42
C TYR A 267 -11.47 0.47 -14.31
N VAL A 268 -11.60 1.79 -14.19
CA VAL A 268 -10.81 2.58 -13.23
C VAL A 268 -11.72 3.44 -12.36
N THR A 269 -11.55 3.34 -11.04
CA THR A 269 -12.14 4.24 -10.06
C THR A 269 -11.09 5.13 -9.43
N THR A 270 -11.55 6.20 -8.79
CA THR A 270 -10.68 7.11 -8.06
C THR A 270 -11.47 7.85 -6.98
N GLU A 271 -10.78 8.22 -5.90
CA GLU A 271 -11.33 9.13 -4.89
C GLU A 271 -11.35 10.60 -5.36
N GLY A 272 -10.69 10.90 -6.48
CA GLY A 272 -10.91 12.12 -7.24
C GLY A 272 -12.31 12.14 -7.87
N GLN A 273 -12.82 13.32 -8.20
CA GLN A 273 -14.14 13.49 -8.85
C GLN A 273 -14.09 13.06 -10.33
N GLY A 274 -13.86 11.77 -10.60
CA GLY A 274 -13.56 11.21 -11.92
C GLY A 274 -14.55 10.17 -12.45
N GLY A 275 -15.54 9.76 -11.65
CA GLY A 275 -16.48 8.71 -12.03
C GLY A 275 -15.81 7.35 -12.27
N LEU A 276 -16.40 6.53 -13.12
CA LEU A 276 -15.85 5.24 -13.57
C LEU A 276 -15.34 5.38 -15.01
N GLN A 277 -14.02 5.35 -15.20
CA GLN A 277 -13.43 5.36 -16.54
C GLN A 277 -13.43 3.95 -17.14
N VAL A 278 -13.78 3.84 -18.42
CA VAL A 278 -13.67 2.61 -19.21
C VAL A 278 -12.65 2.85 -20.32
N ILE A 279 -11.56 2.09 -20.29
CA ILE A 279 -10.43 2.21 -21.22
C ILE A 279 -10.38 0.96 -22.08
N ASP A 280 -10.46 1.12 -23.40
CA ASP A 280 -10.25 0.05 -24.36
C ASP A 280 -8.75 -0.22 -24.53
N LEU A 281 -8.38 -1.49 -24.35
CA LEU A 281 -7.02 -2.02 -24.46
C LEU A 281 -6.87 -2.95 -25.68
N SER A 282 -7.92 -3.13 -26.49
CA SER A 282 -7.99 -4.15 -27.53
C SER A 282 -7.01 -3.93 -28.69
N ASP A 283 -6.48 -2.72 -28.85
CA ASP A 283 -5.46 -2.39 -29.84
C ASP A 283 -4.05 -2.29 -29.24
N ALA A 284 -3.85 -2.68 -27.99
CA ALA A 284 -2.51 -2.77 -27.40
C ALA A 284 -1.62 -3.75 -28.20
N PRO A 285 -0.33 -3.41 -28.39
CA PRO A 285 0.41 -2.26 -27.85
C PRO A 285 0.33 -1.00 -28.74
N ASN A 286 -0.48 -0.97 -29.79
CA ASN A 286 -0.48 0.16 -30.74
C ASN A 286 -1.13 1.40 -30.12
N SER A 287 -2.23 1.22 -29.38
CA SER A 287 -2.92 2.30 -28.70
C SER A 287 -3.79 1.81 -27.54
N ILE A 288 -4.13 2.73 -26.64
CA ILE A 288 -5.18 2.60 -25.64
C ILE A 288 -6.10 3.81 -25.72
N GLN A 289 -7.38 3.65 -25.42
CA GLN A 289 -8.36 4.72 -25.58
C GLN A 289 -9.36 4.77 -24.42
N LEU A 290 -9.58 5.95 -23.85
CA LEU A 290 -10.75 6.19 -23.00
C LEU A 290 -12.01 6.17 -23.90
N VAL A 291 -12.82 5.13 -23.76
CA VAL A 291 -14.05 4.95 -24.56
C VAL A 291 -15.29 5.42 -23.83
N ASN A 292 -15.28 5.44 -22.50
CA ASN A 292 -16.41 5.89 -21.70
C ASN A 292 -15.98 6.48 -20.34
N THR A 293 -16.85 7.29 -19.75
CA THR A 293 -16.79 7.70 -18.35
C THR A 293 -18.20 7.69 -17.78
N ILE A 294 -18.46 6.73 -16.90
CA ILE A 294 -19.78 6.52 -16.30
C ILE A 294 -19.90 7.38 -15.04
N GLU A 295 -20.94 8.21 -15.01
CA GLU A 295 -21.15 9.28 -14.02
C GLU A 295 -22.24 8.93 -12.98
N VAL A 296 -22.45 7.62 -12.73
CA VAL A 296 -23.40 7.12 -11.70
C VAL A 296 -22.99 7.57 -10.30
N PHE A 297 -21.68 7.71 -10.06
CA PHE A 297 -21.07 8.29 -8.87
C PHE A 297 -19.95 9.23 -9.29
N LYS A 298 -19.43 10.02 -8.35
CA LYS A 298 -18.31 10.94 -8.61
C LYS A 298 -16.98 10.42 -8.12
N THR A 299 -16.98 9.73 -6.99
CA THR A 299 -15.81 9.08 -6.41
C THR A 299 -16.19 7.68 -5.96
N ALA A 300 -15.22 6.78 -6.01
CA ALA A 300 -15.29 5.46 -5.41
C ALA A 300 -13.89 5.04 -4.96
N HIS A 301 -13.84 4.27 -3.88
CA HIS A 301 -12.61 3.89 -3.24
C HIS A 301 -11.93 2.73 -3.97
N ASN A 302 -12.71 1.72 -4.33
CA ASN A 302 -12.21 0.45 -4.83
C ASN A 302 -13.10 -0.11 -5.96
N ILE A 303 -12.51 -0.98 -6.78
CA ILE A 303 -13.18 -1.70 -7.87
C ILE A 303 -12.74 -3.17 -7.91
N TYR A 304 -13.72 -4.06 -8.08
CA TYR A 304 -13.51 -5.50 -8.12
C TYR A 304 -14.28 -6.19 -9.26
N LEU A 305 -13.73 -7.29 -9.77
CA LEU A 305 -14.38 -8.14 -10.78
C LEU A 305 -14.83 -9.47 -10.17
N GLY A 306 -16.14 -9.71 -10.22
CA GLY A 306 -16.74 -10.99 -9.85
C GLY A 306 -16.82 -11.95 -11.04
N ASN A 307 -16.70 -13.24 -10.74
CA ASN A 307 -16.84 -14.35 -11.69
C ASN A 307 -15.85 -14.33 -12.86
N ILE A 308 -14.60 -13.95 -12.59
CA ILE A 308 -13.52 -13.95 -13.59
C ILE A 308 -12.40 -14.90 -13.20
N ASP A 309 -11.66 -15.38 -14.20
CA ASP A 309 -10.36 -16.00 -14.02
C ASP A 309 -9.29 -14.89 -14.00
N TYR A 310 -8.70 -14.64 -12.82
CA TYR A 310 -7.72 -13.58 -12.63
C TYR A 310 -6.42 -13.78 -13.44
N THR A 311 -6.14 -14.99 -13.93
CA THR A 311 -4.94 -15.31 -14.72
C THR A 311 -5.03 -14.89 -16.17
N ASN A 312 -6.26 -14.71 -16.69
CA ASN A 312 -6.50 -14.32 -18.07
C ASN A 312 -7.57 -13.22 -18.24
N GLY A 313 -8.20 -12.78 -17.16
CA GLY A 313 -9.20 -11.72 -17.16
C GLY A 313 -10.53 -12.06 -17.85
N THR A 314 -10.81 -13.33 -18.15
CA THR A 314 -12.07 -13.75 -18.79
C THR A 314 -13.10 -14.21 -17.78
N ALA A 315 -14.38 -14.28 -18.19
CA ALA A 315 -15.42 -14.83 -17.33
C ALA A 315 -15.17 -16.32 -17.06
N LEU A 316 -15.48 -16.78 -15.84
CA LEU A 316 -15.46 -18.20 -15.51
C LEU A 316 -16.47 -18.98 -16.35
N ASP A 317 -16.14 -20.21 -16.71
CA ASP A 317 -17.00 -21.08 -17.53
C ASP A 317 -18.42 -21.19 -16.94
N GLY A 318 -19.43 -20.80 -17.73
CA GLY A 318 -20.83 -20.85 -17.32
C GLY A 318 -21.29 -19.71 -16.40
N HIS A 319 -20.41 -18.75 -16.09
CA HIS A 319 -20.73 -17.58 -15.27
C HIS A 319 -20.61 -16.29 -16.07
N GLN A 320 -21.46 -15.32 -15.75
CA GLN A 320 -21.37 -13.97 -16.28
C GLN A 320 -20.44 -13.13 -15.38
N ALA A 321 -19.58 -12.32 -15.99
CA ALA A 321 -18.73 -11.39 -15.26
C ALA A 321 -19.53 -10.16 -14.77
N TYR A 322 -19.16 -9.67 -13.59
CA TYR A 322 -19.77 -8.51 -12.96
C TYR A 322 -18.70 -7.59 -12.39
N LEU A 323 -19.02 -6.30 -12.30
CA LEU A 323 -18.17 -5.29 -11.73
C LEU A 323 -18.77 -4.78 -10.42
N TYR A 324 -17.96 -4.75 -9.37
CA TYR A 324 -18.32 -4.26 -8.06
C TYR A 324 -17.56 -2.96 -7.79
N ILE A 325 -18.27 -1.91 -7.39
CA ILE A 325 -17.67 -0.61 -7.04
C ILE A 325 -17.94 -0.34 -5.57
N ALA A 326 -16.91 -0.19 -4.76
CA ALA A 326 -17.00 0.02 -3.32
C ALA A 326 -16.58 1.44 -2.90
N GLY A 327 -17.02 1.87 -1.71
CA GLY A 327 -16.61 3.13 -1.09
C GLY A 327 -17.03 4.38 -1.87
N SER A 328 -18.18 4.34 -2.53
CA SER A 328 -18.67 5.47 -3.32
C SER A 328 -19.10 6.66 -2.47
N ASN A 329 -19.00 7.88 -3.02
CA ASN A 329 -19.59 9.09 -2.43
C ASN A 329 -21.13 9.07 -2.30
N LEU A 330 -21.80 8.01 -2.77
CA LEU A 330 -23.24 7.84 -2.72
C LEU A 330 -23.59 6.57 -1.93
N GLY A 331 -24.78 6.53 -1.32
CA GLY A 331 -25.24 5.35 -0.57
C GLY A 331 -24.38 5.04 0.65
N ASN A 332 -23.79 6.07 1.29
CA ASN A 332 -22.91 5.94 2.45
C ASN A 332 -21.71 4.99 2.25
N GLY A 333 -21.18 4.92 1.03
CA GLY A 333 -20.09 4.00 0.69
C GLY A 333 -20.50 2.59 0.34
N SER A 334 -21.81 2.32 0.25
CA SER A 334 -22.33 1.04 -0.22
C SER A 334 -21.74 0.65 -1.57
N TYR A 335 -21.54 -0.65 -1.78
CA TYR A 335 -21.11 -1.16 -3.07
C TYR A 335 -22.19 -1.05 -4.15
N ARG A 336 -21.78 -1.08 -5.42
CA ARG A 336 -22.66 -1.14 -6.60
C ARG A 336 -22.27 -2.32 -7.45
N ILE A 337 -23.27 -2.97 -8.03
CA ILE A 337 -23.06 -4.06 -8.98
C ILE A 337 -23.43 -3.59 -10.38
N PHE A 338 -22.53 -3.77 -11.33
CA PHE A 338 -22.77 -3.59 -12.76
C PHE A 338 -22.63 -4.91 -13.50
N ASP A 339 -23.46 -5.16 -14.53
CA ASP A 339 -23.20 -6.23 -15.48
C ASP A 339 -22.20 -5.80 -16.55
N LEU A 340 -21.48 -6.78 -17.08
CA LEU A 340 -20.50 -6.62 -18.16
C LEU A 340 -20.97 -7.28 -19.47
N VAL A 341 -22.28 -7.25 -19.74
CA VAL A 341 -22.82 -7.74 -21.02
C VAL A 341 -22.36 -6.85 -22.18
N ASP A 342 -22.32 -5.53 -21.96
CA ASP A 342 -21.65 -4.56 -22.81
C ASP A 342 -20.45 -3.95 -22.03
N PRO A 343 -19.24 -4.50 -22.20
CA PRO A 343 -18.04 -4.03 -21.47
C PRO A 343 -17.67 -2.56 -21.70
N GLU A 344 -18.10 -1.94 -22.80
CA GLU A 344 -17.90 -0.49 -23.05
C GLU A 344 -18.90 0.37 -22.25
N ASN A 345 -20.08 -0.19 -21.97
CA ASN A 345 -21.17 0.47 -21.26
C ASN A 345 -21.76 -0.41 -20.13
N PRO A 346 -20.97 -0.75 -19.08
CA PRO A 346 -21.48 -1.51 -17.94
C PRO A 346 -22.79 -0.93 -17.39
N ALA A 347 -23.81 -1.77 -17.26
CA ALA A 347 -25.11 -1.34 -16.78
C ALA A 347 -25.26 -1.59 -15.27
N LEU A 348 -25.68 -0.56 -14.53
CA LEU A 348 -25.93 -0.67 -13.09
C LEU A 348 -27.12 -1.61 -12.85
N ILE A 349 -26.91 -2.65 -12.06
CA ILE A 349 -27.95 -3.60 -11.64
C ILE A 349 -28.56 -3.15 -10.31
N THR A 350 -27.72 -2.96 -9.29
CA THR A 350 -28.17 -2.68 -7.93
C THR A 350 -27.19 -1.82 -7.15
N THR A 351 -27.72 -1.11 -6.16
CA THR A 351 -26.99 -0.44 -5.08
C THR A 351 -27.67 -0.86 -3.78
N PRO A 352 -27.11 -1.80 -3.00
CA PRO A 352 -27.80 -2.27 -1.82
C PRO A 352 -27.89 -1.18 -0.74
N ASP A 353 -29.06 -1.01 -0.14
CA ASP A 353 -29.35 0.11 0.77
C ASP A 353 -28.85 -0.09 2.22
N SER A 354 -28.38 -1.29 2.57
CA SER A 354 -28.14 -1.70 3.97
C SER A 354 -26.75 -2.27 4.25
N THR A 355 -25.80 -2.00 3.38
CA THR A 355 -24.41 -2.49 3.51
C THR A 355 -23.65 -1.75 4.60
N GLY A 356 -23.78 -0.42 4.63
CA GLY A 356 -22.84 0.45 5.32
C GLY A 356 -21.79 0.96 4.34
N TYR A 357 -20.64 1.37 4.86
CA TYR A 357 -19.46 1.64 4.03
C TYR A 357 -18.81 0.30 3.66
N VAL A 358 -18.39 0.14 2.41
CA VAL A 358 -17.54 -0.99 1.98
C VAL A 358 -16.24 -0.38 1.48
N HIS A 359 -15.12 -0.77 2.09
CA HIS A 359 -13.80 -0.24 1.76
C HIS A 359 -13.21 -1.00 0.58
N ASP A 360 -13.12 -2.32 0.71
CA ASP A 360 -12.63 -3.26 -0.30
C ASP A 360 -13.54 -4.50 -0.33
N ALA A 361 -13.40 -5.33 -1.36
CA ALA A 361 -14.11 -6.59 -1.46
C ALA A 361 -13.37 -7.65 -2.26
N THR A 362 -13.74 -8.90 -2.04
CA THR A 362 -13.37 -10.02 -2.90
C THR A 362 -14.58 -10.89 -3.20
N ASN A 363 -14.60 -11.59 -4.34
CA ASN A 363 -15.68 -12.53 -4.67
C ASN A 363 -15.16 -13.94 -4.80
N LEU A 364 -15.97 -14.89 -4.36
CA LEU A 364 -15.74 -16.31 -4.61
C LEU A 364 -17.06 -17.03 -4.89
N ILE A 365 -16.97 -18.06 -5.72
CA ILE A 365 -18.09 -18.96 -6.02
C ILE A 365 -17.86 -20.25 -5.23
N ILE A 366 -18.88 -20.69 -4.49
CA ILE A 366 -18.89 -21.98 -3.81
C ILE A 366 -20.00 -22.89 -4.37
N ASP A 367 -19.72 -24.18 -4.44
CA ASP A 367 -20.63 -25.23 -4.93
C ASP A 367 -20.72 -26.43 -3.97
N ASP A 368 -20.16 -26.27 -2.77
CA ASP A 368 -20.17 -27.27 -1.71
C ASP A 368 -21.38 -27.12 -0.75
N SER A 369 -21.38 -27.87 0.35
CA SER A 369 -22.48 -27.88 1.33
C SER A 369 -22.77 -26.52 1.97
N ARG A 370 -21.85 -25.55 1.90
CA ARG A 370 -22.08 -24.20 2.43
C ARG A 370 -23.14 -23.44 1.65
N THR A 371 -23.45 -23.85 0.42
CA THR A 371 -24.57 -23.30 -0.36
C THR A 371 -25.92 -23.43 0.36
N GLU A 372 -26.08 -24.36 1.31
CA GLU A 372 -27.26 -24.47 2.18
C GLU A 372 -27.48 -23.25 3.09
N GLN A 373 -26.45 -22.41 3.28
CA GLN A 373 -26.50 -21.18 4.07
C GLN A 373 -26.78 -19.94 3.20
N CYS A 374 -26.81 -20.09 1.88
CA CYS A 374 -27.24 -19.06 0.93
C CYS A 374 -28.76 -19.08 0.76
N ALA A 375 -29.31 -18.15 -0.02
CA ALA A 375 -30.74 -18.14 -0.28
C ALA A 375 -31.18 -19.37 -1.10
N ASN A 376 -32.45 -19.77 -0.93
CA ASN A 376 -32.99 -21.00 -1.51
C ASN A 376 -32.78 -21.07 -3.03
N GLY A 377 -32.11 -22.13 -3.49
CA GLY A 377 -31.84 -22.37 -4.91
C GLY A 377 -30.52 -21.78 -5.41
N HIS A 378 -29.73 -21.13 -4.56
CA HIS A 378 -28.41 -20.62 -4.90
C HIS A 378 -27.35 -21.72 -4.76
N ASN A 379 -27.26 -22.58 -5.78
CA ASN A 379 -26.19 -23.54 -5.95
C ASN A 379 -25.79 -23.61 -7.44
N PRO A 380 -24.62 -23.09 -7.84
CA PRO A 380 -23.58 -22.50 -6.99
C PRO A 380 -24.04 -21.19 -6.31
N CYS A 381 -23.37 -20.82 -5.22
CA CYS A 381 -23.59 -19.56 -4.51
C CYS A 381 -22.42 -18.61 -4.75
N GLU A 382 -22.72 -17.37 -5.12
CA GLU A 382 -21.74 -16.33 -5.43
C GLU A 382 -21.62 -15.36 -4.25
N LEU A 383 -20.51 -15.45 -3.52
CA LEU A 383 -20.26 -14.66 -2.32
C LEU A 383 -19.47 -13.40 -2.65
N LEU A 384 -19.88 -12.29 -2.04
CA LEU A 384 -19.06 -11.08 -1.89
C LEU A 384 -18.61 -11.03 -0.43
N VAL A 385 -17.30 -10.97 -0.22
CA VAL A 385 -16.69 -10.71 1.08
C VAL A 385 -16.36 -9.22 1.13
N ASP A 386 -16.96 -8.53 2.08
CA ASP A 386 -16.95 -7.08 2.27
C ASP A 386 -16.05 -6.74 3.47
N PHE A 387 -15.02 -5.94 3.23
CA PHE A 387 -14.13 -5.39 4.24
C PHE A 387 -14.53 -3.95 4.49
N ASN A 388 -15.06 -3.66 5.69
CA ASN A 388 -15.77 -2.40 5.97
C ASN A 388 -15.14 -1.56 7.08
N GLU A 389 -13.82 -1.67 7.26
CA GLU A 389 -13.04 -1.03 8.33
C GLU A 389 -13.23 -1.65 9.73
N ASN A 390 -14.32 -2.40 9.98
CA ASN A 390 -14.67 -2.87 11.32
C ASN A 390 -14.91 -4.38 11.42
N THR A 391 -15.48 -4.97 10.38
CA THR A 391 -15.90 -6.36 10.30
C THR A 391 -15.60 -6.92 8.92
N VAL A 392 -15.59 -8.26 8.85
CA VAL A 392 -15.68 -8.98 7.58
C VAL A 392 -17.12 -9.43 7.41
N ASP A 393 -17.77 -8.96 6.36
CA ASP A 393 -19.17 -9.25 6.06
C ASP A 393 -19.26 -10.19 4.86
N ILE A 394 -20.13 -11.20 4.95
CA ILE A 394 -20.36 -12.14 3.85
C ILE A 394 -21.74 -11.90 3.29
N TRP A 395 -21.81 -11.67 1.99
CA TRP A 395 -23.04 -11.46 1.23
C TRP A 395 -23.24 -12.56 0.21
N ASP A 396 -24.43 -13.14 0.16
CA ASP A 396 -24.89 -13.89 -1.00
C ASP A 396 -25.34 -12.89 -2.07
N THR A 397 -24.57 -12.86 -3.16
CA THR A 397 -24.82 -11.99 -4.30
C THR A 397 -25.27 -12.76 -5.54
N THR A 398 -25.67 -14.03 -5.41
CA THR A 398 -26.08 -14.88 -6.55
C THR A 398 -27.18 -14.19 -7.36
N ASP A 399 -28.24 -13.71 -6.69
CA ASP A 399 -29.18 -12.75 -7.27
C ASP A 399 -28.60 -11.33 -7.16
N LYS A 400 -28.06 -10.82 -8.28
CA LYS A 400 -27.45 -9.49 -8.36
C LYS A 400 -28.44 -8.36 -8.12
N SER A 401 -29.74 -8.58 -8.26
CA SER A 401 -30.76 -7.55 -8.03
C SER A 401 -31.15 -7.42 -6.56
N ALA A 402 -31.00 -8.51 -5.79
CA ALA A 402 -31.35 -8.57 -4.37
C ALA A 402 -30.29 -9.32 -3.54
N PRO A 403 -29.06 -8.76 -3.38
CA PRO A 403 -28.05 -9.33 -2.50
C PRO A 403 -28.55 -9.47 -1.05
N THR A 404 -28.15 -10.54 -0.38
CA THR A 404 -28.53 -10.79 1.02
C THR A 404 -27.30 -10.97 1.90
N LYS A 405 -27.28 -10.28 3.05
CA LYS A 405 -26.20 -10.41 4.03
C LYS A 405 -26.37 -11.72 4.79
N ILE A 406 -25.35 -12.58 4.77
CA ILE A 406 -25.32 -13.83 5.54
C ILE A 406 -24.80 -13.54 6.95
N SER A 407 -23.67 -12.83 7.05
CA SER A 407 -23.02 -12.55 8.33
C SER A 407 -22.30 -11.21 8.34
N SER A 408 -22.00 -10.76 9.56
CA SER A 408 -21.13 -9.61 9.83
C SER A 408 -20.27 -9.96 11.04
N THR A 409 -18.96 -10.09 10.81
CA THR A 409 -18.05 -10.76 11.73
C THR A 409 -17.00 -9.79 12.26
N PRO A 410 -17.13 -9.29 13.50
CA PRO A 410 -16.04 -8.60 14.17
C PRO A 410 -14.98 -9.61 14.62
N TYR A 411 -13.76 -9.14 14.81
CA TYR A 411 -12.67 -9.93 15.38
C TYR A 411 -11.83 -9.12 16.34
N ASN A 412 -11.19 -9.82 17.28
CA ASN A 412 -10.33 -9.18 18.26
C ASN A 412 -9.04 -8.70 17.58
N GLY A 413 -8.71 -7.41 17.77
CA GLY A 413 -7.56 -6.78 17.13
C GLY A 413 -7.93 -5.80 16.04
N ALA A 414 -9.15 -5.87 15.49
CA ALA A 414 -9.58 -5.01 14.40
C ALA A 414 -9.32 -3.52 14.68
N ARG A 415 -8.70 -2.82 13.72
CA ARG A 415 -8.47 -1.37 13.72
C ARG A 415 -8.95 -0.73 12.43
N TYR A 416 -8.72 -1.39 11.31
CA TYR A 416 -9.13 -1.00 9.98
C TYR A 416 -9.16 -2.24 9.07
N THR A 417 -10.23 -3.02 9.16
CA THR A 417 -10.44 -4.19 8.29
C THR A 417 -10.46 -3.75 6.83
N HIS A 418 -9.33 -3.97 6.16
CA HIS A 418 -8.96 -3.24 4.95
C HIS A 418 -9.32 -4.05 3.71
N SER A 419 -8.69 -5.21 3.55
CA SER A 419 -8.85 -6.05 2.38
C SER A 419 -8.58 -7.52 2.73
N GLY A 420 -8.69 -8.39 1.73
CA GLY A 420 -8.43 -9.80 1.92
C GLY A 420 -8.66 -10.65 0.70
N TRP A 421 -8.20 -11.89 0.77
CA TRP A 421 -8.36 -12.88 -0.29
C TRP A 421 -8.61 -14.27 0.28
N TYR A 422 -9.33 -15.10 -0.47
CA TYR A 422 -9.64 -16.45 -0.05
C TYR A 422 -8.48 -17.42 -0.31
N SER A 423 -8.37 -18.46 0.52
CA SER A 423 -7.50 -19.61 0.28
C SER A 423 -7.93 -20.38 -0.96
N LYS A 424 -7.03 -21.13 -1.58
CA LYS A 424 -7.31 -21.94 -2.78
C LYS A 424 -8.50 -22.88 -2.64
N ASP A 425 -8.71 -23.45 -1.45
CA ASP A 425 -9.85 -24.32 -1.14
C ASP A 425 -11.14 -23.55 -0.76
N LYS A 426 -11.07 -22.21 -0.77
CA LYS A 426 -12.17 -21.28 -0.46
C LYS A 426 -12.73 -21.42 0.95
N ASN A 427 -12.02 -22.08 1.87
CA ASN A 427 -12.48 -22.28 3.24
C ASN A 427 -12.01 -21.18 4.20
N TYR A 428 -11.00 -20.40 3.81
CA TYR A 428 -10.43 -19.35 4.64
C TYR A 428 -10.37 -18.03 3.87
N ILE A 429 -10.46 -16.92 4.59
CA ILE A 429 -10.14 -15.58 4.13
C ILE A 429 -8.91 -15.12 4.90
N PHE A 430 -7.87 -14.71 4.16
CA PHE A 430 -6.75 -13.95 4.69
C PHE A 430 -7.15 -12.48 4.75
N VAL A 431 -7.09 -11.87 5.93
CA VAL A 431 -7.60 -10.51 6.18
C VAL A 431 -6.44 -9.61 6.59
N GLN A 432 -6.29 -8.51 5.86
CA GLN A 432 -5.39 -7.41 6.21
C GLN A 432 -6.11 -6.36 7.06
N ASP A 433 -5.44 -5.89 8.12
CA ASP A 433 -5.93 -4.80 8.98
C ASP A 433 -4.93 -3.64 9.00
N GLU A 434 -5.13 -2.71 8.07
CA GLU A 434 -4.14 -1.71 7.65
C GLU A 434 -3.71 -0.71 8.77
N LEU A 435 -4.40 -0.65 9.91
CA LEU A 435 -4.05 0.27 11.00
C LEU A 435 -3.64 -0.45 12.28
N ASP A 436 -3.51 -1.76 12.29
CA ASP A 436 -3.19 -2.49 13.51
C ASP A 436 -1.72 -2.32 13.95
N GLU A 437 -0.75 -2.29 13.04
CA GLU A 437 0.67 -2.07 13.36
C GLU A 437 0.91 -0.69 13.98
N ARG A 438 0.13 0.30 13.51
CA ARG A 438 0.17 1.68 14.00
C ARG A 438 -0.51 1.82 15.36
N ASN A 439 -1.71 1.24 15.51
CA ASN A 439 -2.58 1.52 16.66
C ASN A 439 -2.46 0.49 17.79
N LEU A 440 -1.85 -0.67 17.54
CA LEU A 440 -1.59 -1.72 18.53
C LEU A 440 -0.11 -1.92 18.85
N ASP A 441 0.79 -1.23 18.14
CA ASP A 441 2.24 -1.39 18.32
C ASP A 441 2.71 -2.83 18.04
N VAL A 442 2.13 -3.45 17.00
CA VAL A 442 2.44 -4.82 16.56
C VAL A 442 3.25 -4.80 15.27
N ASN A 443 3.88 -5.94 14.98
CA ASN A 443 4.45 -6.21 13.66
C ASN A 443 3.36 -6.53 12.65
N THR A 444 3.70 -6.48 11.36
CA THR A 444 2.83 -6.83 10.23
C THR A 444 2.00 -8.06 10.54
N ARG A 445 0.67 -7.99 10.41
CA ARG A 445 -0.21 -9.10 10.78
C ARG A 445 -1.23 -9.45 9.72
N LEU A 446 -1.31 -10.73 9.38
CA LEU A 446 -2.37 -11.27 8.52
C LEU A 446 -3.27 -12.18 9.36
N TYR A 447 -4.56 -11.86 9.48
CA TYR A 447 -5.52 -12.72 10.16
C TYR A 447 -6.03 -13.81 9.22
N VAL A 448 -6.33 -15.00 9.77
CA VAL A 448 -6.90 -16.12 9.01
C VAL A 448 -8.29 -16.40 9.55
N MET A 449 -9.31 -16.11 8.75
CA MET A 449 -10.71 -16.32 9.07
C MET A 449 -11.24 -17.58 8.40
N ASP A 450 -11.74 -18.54 9.17
CA ASP A 450 -12.47 -19.72 8.70
C ASP A 450 -13.90 -19.31 8.31
N ILE A 451 -14.30 -19.66 7.07
CA ILE A 451 -15.62 -19.42 6.49
C ILE A 451 -16.31 -20.74 6.09
N THR A 452 -16.01 -21.84 6.78
CA THR A 452 -16.73 -23.11 6.62
C THR A 452 -18.17 -23.05 7.15
N ASP A 453 -18.42 -22.17 8.11
CA ASP A 453 -19.74 -21.67 8.51
C ASP A 453 -19.86 -20.19 8.09
N LEU A 454 -20.56 -19.93 6.97
CA LEU A 454 -20.74 -18.57 6.43
C LEU A 454 -21.56 -17.67 7.37
N SER A 455 -22.40 -18.26 8.23
CA SER A 455 -23.23 -17.54 9.20
C SER A 455 -22.46 -17.17 10.48
N SER A 456 -21.36 -17.86 10.77
CA SER A 456 -20.50 -17.58 11.92
C SER A 456 -19.00 -17.74 11.59
N PRO A 457 -18.44 -16.93 10.68
CA PRO A 457 -16.99 -16.93 10.44
C PRO A 457 -16.20 -16.63 11.70
N GLN A 458 -15.00 -17.20 11.83
CA GLN A 458 -14.14 -17.01 13.01
C GLN A 458 -12.67 -16.89 12.63
N VAL A 459 -11.92 -16.03 13.33
CA VAL A 459 -10.46 -16.01 13.22
C VAL A 459 -9.89 -17.26 13.91
N VAL A 460 -9.17 -18.09 13.16
CA VAL A 460 -8.59 -19.36 13.62
C VAL A 460 -7.06 -19.37 13.63
N GLY A 461 -6.44 -18.38 12.99
CA GLY A 461 -5.00 -18.26 12.89
C GLY A 461 -4.58 -16.84 12.57
N GLN A 462 -3.28 -16.60 12.64
CA GLN A 462 -2.65 -15.36 12.20
C GLN A 462 -1.21 -15.62 11.80
N TYR A 463 -0.68 -14.77 10.94
CA TYR A 463 0.75 -14.59 10.72
C TYR A 463 1.20 -13.28 11.36
N GLU A 464 2.41 -13.27 11.93
CA GLU A 464 3.06 -12.07 12.45
C GLU A 464 4.47 -11.98 11.84
N GLY A 465 4.74 -10.86 11.17
CA GLY A 465 5.97 -10.60 10.44
C GLY A 465 7.12 -10.08 11.31
N GLN A 466 8.22 -9.76 10.65
CA GLN A 466 9.47 -9.34 11.31
C GLN A 466 9.54 -7.83 11.57
N THR A 467 8.78 -7.04 10.80
CA THR A 467 8.80 -5.58 10.86
C THR A 467 7.43 -5.02 11.22
N ARG A 468 7.35 -3.70 11.38
CA ARG A 468 6.10 -2.97 11.62
C ARG A 468 5.54 -2.31 10.38
N ALA A 469 6.00 -2.70 9.20
CA ALA A 469 5.46 -2.19 7.95
C ALA A 469 4.00 -2.60 7.85
N ILE A 470 3.15 -1.65 7.48
CA ILE A 470 1.71 -1.88 7.35
C ILE A 470 1.46 -2.87 6.20
N ASP A 471 0.60 -3.86 6.42
CA ASP A 471 0.06 -4.68 5.34
C ASP A 471 -1.02 -3.96 4.54
N HIS A 472 -1.16 -4.33 3.27
CA HIS A 472 -2.13 -3.69 2.39
C HIS A 472 -2.93 -4.70 1.60
N ASN A 473 -2.58 -4.97 0.34
CA ASN A 473 -3.38 -5.82 -0.53
C ASN A 473 -2.65 -7.12 -0.84
N GLY A 474 -3.38 -8.24 -0.86
CA GLY A 474 -2.80 -9.53 -1.17
C GLY A 474 -3.69 -10.49 -1.93
N PHE A 475 -3.05 -11.49 -2.51
CA PHE A 475 -3.63 -12.41 -3.49
C PHE A 475 -3.10 -13.83 -3.25
N THR A 476 -4.01 -14.79 -3.30
CA THR A 476 -3.67 -16.22 -3.24
C THR A 476 -3.38 -16.75 -4.64
N LEU A 477 -2.20 -17.33 -4.85
CA LEU A 477 -1.87 -18.10 -6.05
C LEU A 477 -1.41 -19.50 -5.64
N GLY A 478 -2.30 -20.47 -5.81
CA GLY A 478 -2.05 -21.83 -5.35
C GLY A 478 -1.94 -21.87 -3.82
N ASP A 479 -0.82 -22.39 -3.32
CA ASP A 479 -0.57 -22.53 -1.89
C ASP A 479 0.35 -21.38 -1.36
N LYS A 480 0.46 -20.28 -2.12
CA LYS A 480 1.18 -19.07 -1.74
C LYS A 480 0.25 -17.87 -1.64
N TYR A 481 0.60 -16.95 -0.73
CA TYR A 481 -0.05 -15.66 -0.57
C TYR A 481 0.95 -14.53 -0.81
N TYR A 482 0.64 -13.65 -1.76
CA TYR A 482 1.48 -12.51 -2.14
C TYR A 482 0.81 -11.26 -1.61
N MET A 483 1.48 -10.48 -0.77
CA MET A 483 0.93 -9.24 -0.22
C MET A 483 1.89 -8.07 -0.38
N SER A 484 1.34 -6.90 -0.72
CA SER A 484 2.05 -5.62 -0.57
C SER A 484 2.06 -5.22 0.90
N ASN A 485 3.21 -4.72 1.34
CA ASN A 485 3.48 -4.26 2.70
C ASN A 485 4.19 -2.92 2.69
N TYR A 486 3.66 -1.92 1.97
CA TYR A 486 4.18 -0.54 1.95
C TYR A 486 5.72 -0.51 1.99
N LYS A 487 6.30 -0.08 3.11
CA LYS A 487 7.74 0.13 3.26
C LYS A 487 8.58 -1.15 3.25
N ARG A 488 7.97 -2.33 3.39
CA ARG A 488 8.61 -3.64 3.23
C ARG A 488 8.47 -4.22 1.82
N GLY A 489 7.73 -3.55 0.94
CA GLY A 489 7.57 -3.97 -0.45
C GLY A 489 6.63 -5.18 -0.59
N LEU A 490 7.11 -6.27 -1.17
CA LEU A 490 6.37 -7.53 -1.36
C LEU A 490 6.75 -8.53 -0.26
N THR A 491 5.75 -9.14 0.38
CA THR A 491 5.93 -10.34 1.23
C THR A 491 5.20 -11.53 0.61
N ILE A 492 5.83 -12.71 0.68
CA ILE A 492 5.31 -13.98 0.17
C ILE A 492 5.20 -14.96 1.33
N LEU A 493 4.00 -15.49 1.54
CA LEU A 493 3.71 -16.48 2.57
C LEU A 493 3.41 -17.85 1.95
N ASP A 494 3.91 -18.91 2.56
CA ASP A 494 3.40 -20.26 2.43
C ASP A 494 2.07 -20.36 3.19
N VAL A 495 1.01 -20.70 2.48
CA VAL A 495 -0.35 -20.91 3.01
C VAL A 495 -0.88 -22.30 2.68
N ALA A 496 0.00 -23.28 2.44
CA ALA A 496 -0.41 -24.68 2.25
C ALA A 496 -1.19 -25.23 3.45
N ASN A 497 -0.89 -24.73 4.65
CA ASN A 497 -1.79 -24.80 5.80
C ASN A 497 -2.33 -23.39 6.12
N PRO A 498 -3.54 -23.03 5.64
CA PRO A 498 -4.06 -21.67 5.77
C PRO A 498 -4.09 -21.13 7.20
N ALA A 499 -4.34 -21.98 8.19
CA ALA A 499 -4.42 -21.58 9.61
C ALA A 499 -3.06 -21.21 10.22
N THR A 500 -1.93 -21.54 9.57
CA THR A 500 -0.58 -21.22 10.06
C THR A 500 0.30 -20.71 8.92
N PRO A 501 0.06 -19.50 8.39
CA PRO A 501 0.87 -18.95 7.31
C PRO A 501 2.31 -18.70 7.77
N LYS A 502 3.26 -18.79 6.84
CA LYS A 502 4.69 -18.61 7.12
C LYS A 502 5.38 -17.80 6.03
N GLU A 503 6.16 -16.79 6.39
CA GLU A 503 6.98 -16.04 5.43
C GLU A 503 8.02 -16.97 4.78
N ILE A 504 8.07 -16.94 3.44
CA ILE A 504 9.03 -17.71 2.63
C ILE A 504 9.83 -16.81 1.66
N GLY A 505 9.40 -15.58 1.41
CA GLY A 505 10.09 -14.66 0.53
C GLY A 505 9.67 -13.21 0.76
N PHE A 506 10.56 -12.27 0.43
CA PHE A 506 10.20 -10.85 0.37
C PHE A 506 11.11 -10.08 -0.59
N PHE A 507 10.64 -8.92 -1.04
CA PHE A 507 11.44 -7.94 -1.76
C PHE A 507 11.03 -6.54 -1.34
N ASP A 508 11.95 -5.81 -0.73
CA ASP A 508 11.71 -4.45 -0.26
C ASP A 508 11.88 -3.44 -1.40
N THR A 509 10.78 -2.81 -1.82
CA THR A 509 10.78 -1.79 -2.89
C THR A 509 11.07 -0.39 -2.37
N TYR A 510 11.14 -0.20 -1.05
CA TYR A 510 11.45 1.04 -0.37
C TYR A 510 12.86 0.94 0.23
N PRO A 511 13.91 1.45 -0.45
CA PRO A 511 15.33 1.17 -0.17
C PRO A 511 15.88 1.90 1.08
N ILE A 512 15.06 2.04 2.12
CA ILE A 512 15.37 2.62 3.42
C ILE A 512 14.81 1.68 4.50
N PRO A 513 15.43 0.50 4.68
CA PRO A 513 14.85 -0.58 5.49
C PRO A 513 14.82 -0.23 6.98
N GLU A 514 15.72 0.67 7.42
CA GLU A 514 15.75 1.20 8.77
C GLU A 514 14.44 1.95 9.12
N ALA A 515 13.64 2.29 8.11
CA ALA A 515 12.36 2.97 8.23
C ALA A 515 11.14 2.05 8.02
N ASN A 516 11.27 0.72 8.14
CA ASN A 516 10.16 -0.27 8.13
C ASN A 516 9.17 -0.09 9.32
N ASP A 517 8.76 1.15 9.52
CA ASP A 517 7.82 1.70 10.48
C ASP A 517 6.40 1.65 9.89
N PRO A 518 5.35 1.85 10.71
CA PRO A 518 3.98 1.76 10.24
C PRO A 518 3.56 3.06 9.51
N GLN A 519 4.12 3.28 8.32
CA GLN A 519 3.78 4.37 7.39
C GLN A 519 3.46 3.79 6.00
N PHE A 520 2.72 4.54 5.19
CA PHE A 520 2.15 4.04 3.93
C PHE A 520 3.04 4.25 2.69
N ASP A 521 4.33 4.53 2.84
CA ASP A 521 5.23 4.70 1.67
C ASP A 521 5.61 3.32 1.12
N GLY A 522 6.00 3.22 -0.15
CA GLY A 522 6.48 1.96 -0.73
C GLY A 522 5.42 1.24 -1.57
N ALA A 523 5.37 -0.10 -1.52
CA ALA A 523 4.48 -0.91 -2.34
C ALA A 523 3.01 -0.73 -1.97
N TRP A 524 2.23 -0.12 -2.87
CA TRP A 524 0.77 -0.03 -2.75
C TRP A 524 0.12 -1.36 -3.12
N GLY A 525 0.43 -1.90 -4.29
CA GLY A 525 -0.25 -3.09 -4.81
C GLY A 525 0.71 -4.10 -5.39
N THR A 526 0.29 -5.36 -5.44
CA THR A 526 0.99 -6.44 -6.14
C THR A 526 0.04 -7.25 -7.02
N TYR A 527 0.52 -7.83 -8.11
CA TYR A 527 -0.25 -8.72 -8.97
C TYR A 527 0.60 -9.95 -9.35
N PRO A 528 0.26 -11.17 -8.89
CA PRO A 528 1.08 -12.36 -9.10
C PRO A 528 0.60 -13.28 -10.24
N TYR A 529 -0.46 -12.92 -11.00
CA TYR A 529 -1.15 -13.87 -11.87
C TYR A 529 -0.68 -13.91 -13.34
N LEU A 530 0.44 -13.25 -13.68
CA LEU A 530 0.95 -13.29 -15.05
C LEU A 530 1.38 -14.71 -15.45
N PRO A 531 1.05 -15.19 -16.67
CA PRO A 531 1.47 -16.51 -17.16
C PRO A 531 2.98 -16.79 -17.11
N SER A 532 3.81 -15.75 -17.22
CA SER A 532 5.27 -15.84 -17.07
C SER A 532 5.73 -16.22 -15.66
N GLY A 533 4.85 -16.10 -14.65
CA GLY A 533 5.19 -16.21 -13.23
C GLY A 533 5.86 -14.96 -12.67
N ASN A 534 5.95 -13.88 -13.47
CA ASN A 534 6.44 -12.59 -12.99
C ASN A 534 5.42 -11.93 -12.06
N ILE A 535 5.93 -11.24 -11.04
CA ILE A 535 5.10 -10.51 -10.09
C ILE A 535 5.26 -9.02 -10.37
N LEU A 536 4.13 -8.34 -10.53
CA LEU A 536 4.10 -6.89 -10.65
C LEU A 536 3.93 -6.27 -9.27
N VAL A 537 4.66 -5.20 -8.99
CA VAL A 537 4.48 -4.40 -7.78
C VAL A 537 4.48 -2.93 -8.17
N SER A 538 3.46 -2.19 -7.75
CA SER A 538 3.42 -0.73 -7.87
C SER A 538 3.86 -0.12 -6.56
N ASP A 539 5.00 0.56 -6.61
CA ASP A 539 5.50 1.39 -5.52
C ASP A 539 5.08 2.84 -5.75
N ILE A 540 4.52 3.45 -4.70
CA ILE A 540 3.98 4.82 -4.71
C ILE A 540 4.98 5.82 -5.27
N SER A 541 6.27 5.64 -4.96
CA SER A 541 7.29 6.64 -5.25
C SER A 541 8.35 6.15 -6.23
N ASN A 542 8.56 4.84 -6.28
CA ASN A 542 9.64 4.21 -7.04
C ASN A 542 9.16 3.55 -8.34
N GLY A 543 7.86 3.56 -8.61
CA GLY A 543 7.27 3.13 -9.87
C GLY A 543 6.98 1.63 -9.93
N LEU A 544 7.04 1.06 -11.15
CA LEU A 544 6.74 -0.35 -11.37
C LEU A 544 7.98 -1.21 -11.11
N PHE A 545 7.81 -2.26 -10.31
CA PHE A 545 8.77 -3.34 -10.15
C PHE A 545 8.22 -4.61 -10.80
N VAL A 546 9.07 -5.30 -11.55
CA VAL A 546 8.80 -6.64 -12.07
C VAL A 546 9.76 -7.59 -11.37
N LEU A 547 9.20 -8.51 -10.59
CA LEU A 547 9.93 -9.39 -9.69
C LEU A 547 9.77 -10.85 -10.09
N LYS A 548 10.73 -11.67 -9.66
CA LYS A 548 10.69 -13.12 -9.84
C LYS A 548 10.78 -13.82 -8.49
N ASP A 549 9.74 -14.57 -8.16
CA ASP A 549 9.72 -15.42 -6.98
C ASP A 549 10.48 -16.73 -7.23
N ASN A 550 11.51 -17.00 -6.41
CA ASN A 550 12.25 -18.25 -6.41
C ASN A 550 11.91 -19.16 -5.21
N SER A 551 11.02 -18.72 -4.32
CA SER A 551 10.66 -19.45 -3.10
C SER A 551 9.88 -20.73 -3.37
N GLN A 552 9.95 -21.67 -2.44
CA GLN A 552 9.21 -22.92 -2.47
C GLN A 552 8.37 -23.10 -1.21
N ILE A 553 7.28 -23.85 -1.35
CA ILE A 553 6.46 -24.28 -0.20
C ILE A 553 7.34 -25.07 0.77
N GLY A 554 7.22 -24.76 2.06
CA GLY A 554 8.02 -25.34 3.13
C GLY A 554 9.38 -24.69 3.38
N ASP A 555 9.78 -23.67 2.60
CA ASP A 555 11.01 -22.93 2.88
C ASP A 555 10.96 -22.27 4.27
N GLU A 556 12.14 -22.04 4.85
CA GLU A 556 12.27 -21.25 6.06
C GLU A 556 12.31 -19.76 5.70
N GLY A 557 11.62 -18.95 6.50
CA GLY A 557 11.64 -17.50 6.33
C GLY A 557 13.03 -16.90 6.61
N PRO A 558 13.24 -15.62 6.28
CA PRO A 558 14.49 -14.94 6.56
C PRO A 558 14.80 -15.01 8.06
N THR A 559 16.06 -15.17 8.45
CA THR A 559 16.43 -15.07 9.87
C THR A 559 16.21 -13.64 10.35
N ALA A 560 15.63 -13.45 11.54
CA ALA A 560 15.26 -12.14 12.12
C ALA A 560 16.41 -11.11 12.25
N THR A 561 17.66 -11.49 11.98
CA THR A 561 18.73 -10.54 11.69
C THR A 561 18.67 -10.16 10.22
N GLU A 562 17.91 -9.11 9.92
CA GLU A 562 18.03 -8.41 8.64
C GLU A 562 19.53 -8.05 8.45
N PRO A 563 20.15 -8.39 7.30
CA PRO A 563 21.57 -8.15 7.12
C PRO A 563 21.84 -6.63 7.14
N GLU A 564 22.79 -6.20 7.97
CA GLU A 564 23.25 -4.81 7.93
C GLU A 564 23.66 -4.45 6.49
N PRO A 565 23.20 -3.31 5.94
CA PRO A 565 23.58 -2.89 4.60
C PRO A 565 25.11 -2.75 4.48
N PRO A 566 25.70 -2.99 3.30
CA PRO A 566 27.15 -2.98 3.15
C PRO A 566 27.71 -1.60 3.47
N THR A 567 28.50 -1.51 4.54
CA THR A 567 29.20 -0.28 4.92
C THR A 567 30.34 0.01 3.93
N THR A 568 30.11 0.95 3.01
CA THR A 568 31.08 1.70 2.17
C THR A 568 31.96 0.95 1.15
N PRO A 569 32.28 1.54 -0.03
CA PRO A 569 33.21 0.95 -1.01
C PRO A 569 34.67 1.06 -0.54
N PRO A 570 35.57 0.19 -1.02
CA PRO A 570 36.99 0.23 -0.66
C PRO A 570 37.61 1.53 -1.17
N THR A 571 38.20 2.32 -0.27
CA THR A 571 38.99 3.49 -0.64
C THR A 571 40.10 3.06 -1.60
N SER A 572 40.03 3.56 -2.83
CA SER A 572 41.06 3.40 -3.85
C SER A 572 42.35 4.08 -3.39
N GLY A 573 43.43 3.31 -3.39
CA GLY A 573 44.75 3.83 -3.10
C GLY A 573 45.23 4.82 -4.15
N THR A 574 45.79 5.94 -3.68
CA THR A 574 46.94 6.58 -4.33
C THR A 574 47.88 7.09 -3.24
N GLY A 575 49.15 6.70 -3.33
CA GLY A 575 50.16 6.96 -2.33
C GLY A 575 50.88 8.30 -2.48
N GLY A 576 51.67 8.63 -1.45
CA GLY A 576 52.87 9.46 -1.61
C GLY A 576 53.12 10.52 -0.54
N GLY A 577 53.94 10.18 0.46
CA GLY A 577 55.03 11.07 0.89
C GLY A 577 54.95 11.72 2.29
N GLY A 578 55.83 11.25 3.19
CA GLY A 578 56.49 12.11 4.19
C GLY A 578 56.09 11.91 5.65
N GLY A 579 56.84 11.08 6.40
CA GLY A 579 56.91 11.18 7.87
C GLY A 579 57.75 12.40 8.32
N PRO A 580 58.13 12.55 9.61
CA PRO A 580 58.09 11.56 10.70
C PRO A 580 57.59 12.07 12.08
N LEU A 581 57.62 11.16 13.07
CA LEU A 581 57.76 11.27 14.53
C LEU A 581 56.61 10.63 15.35
N ASN A 582 56.81 9.46 15.97
CA ASN A 582 57.36 9.22 17.34
C ASN A 582 56.43 9.80 18.44
N ILE A 583 55.80 9.08 19.39
CA ILE A 583 56.30 8.14 20.43
C ILE A 583 55.08 7.53 21.20
N PHE A 584 55.34 6.46 21.97
CA PHE A 584 54.62 5.86 23.13
C PHE A 584 53.90 4.53 22.84
N ILE A 585 54.58 3.39 22.94
CA ILE A 585 54.87 2.58 24.16
C ILE A 585 53.60 2.18 24.93
N VAL A 586 53.20 0.90 24.77
CA VAL A 586 52.62 0.10 25.85
C VAL A 586 53.32 -1.26 25.87
N LEU A 587 54.04 -1.50 26.96
CA LEU A 587 54.65 -2.77 27.34
C LEU A 587 53.62 -3.63 28.07
N ALA A 588 53.48 -4.90 27.68
CA ALA A 588 53.00 -5.96 28.57
C ALA A 588 53.74 -7.26 28.27
N LEU A 589 54.30 -7.84 29.33
CA LEU A 589 55.17 -9.00 29.40
C LEU A 589 54.49 -10.30 28.96
N ILE A 590 55.21 -11.17 28.24
CA ILE A 590 55.24 -12.63 28.48
C ILE A 590 56.68 -13.16 28.32
N ALA A 591 57.00 -14.13 29.16
CA ALA A 591 58.30 -14.58 29.63
C ALA A 591 59.13 -15.46 28.69
N MET A 592 60.46 -15.33 28.86
CA MET A 592 61.53 -16.34 28.91
C MET A 592 61.47 -17.57 28.00
N LEU A 593 62.47 -17.72 27.12
CA LEU A 593 63.40 -18.87 27.13
C LEU A 593 64.62 -18.64 26.21
N ASN A 594 65.80 -18.82 26.82
CA ASN A 594 67.06 -19.28 26.23
C ASN A 594 67.86 -18.41 25.23
N ALA A 595 68.81 -17.68 25.83
CA ALA A 595 70.25 -17.93 25.74
C ALA A 595 70.98 -17.86 24.37
N ARG A 596 71.95 -16.92 24.35
CA ARG A 596 73.38 -17.03 23.96
C ARG A 596 73.85 -16.37 22.64
N ARG A 597 74.93 -15.58 22.87
CA ARG A 597 76.02 -15.08 21.98
C ARG A 597 75.75 -13.70 21.38
N LEU A 598 76.65 -12.71 21.41
CA LEU A 598 78.06 -12.59 21.82
C LEU A 598 78.38 -11.08 21.86
N ARG A 599 79.12 -10.65 22.90
CA ARG A 599 79.81 -9.36 23.10
C ARG A 599 78.99 -8.12 23.42
#